data_AF-A0AAE0NSS6-F1
#
_entry.id   AF-A0AAE0NSS6-F1
#
_cell.length_a   1.000
_cell.length_b   1.000
_cell.length_c   1.000
_cell.angle_alpha   90.00
_cell.angle_beta   90.00
_cell.angle_gamma   90.00
#
_symmetry.space_group_name_H-M   'P 1'
#
loop_
_entity.id
_entity.type
_entity.pdbx_description
1 polymer ?
#
loop_
_entity_poly.entity_id
_entity_poly.type
_entity_poly.pdbx_seq_one_letter_code
_entity_poly.pdbx_strand_id
1 'polypeptide(L)'
;MEATSNEGEIAQPQQQKRATSDAHFRAFDAYPWAKDQRFFEALMAMLGSGRMDTSNISRSLLDREKSLSITLQARMWWYQTMQGIVVERNAYEVYASSSSSSPPDAAILAKVDVVRENMEKYKAAKAAKLAAAANSVPASAQDSNNIPAWMTQAPQKVDLNKKADDNSTRDMAAGGDVGASYPAQFQAIIEAVTTGKPVAGVREIPNTVVRQEGITPIGKMQAPPKPWERKQQSTPASAILGAGSSKTGGEEAASHSSLIDQEFPPIADANTE
;
A
#
# COMPACT_ATOMS: atom_id res chain seq x y z
N MET A 1 -26.56 -34.04 50.32
CA MET A 1 -27.53 -33.34 49.46
C MET A 1 -26.89 -32.00 49.13
N GLU A 2 -25.82 -32.07 48.33
CA GLU A 2 -25.83 -31.73 46.89
C GLU A 2 -25.66 -30.22 46.69
N ALA A 3 -24.39 -29.79 46.76
CA ALA A 3 -23.96 -28.55 46.13
C ALA A 3 -23.43 -28.94 44.74
N THR A 4 -24.26 -28.72 43.72
CA THR A 4 -23.88 -28.81 42.31
C THR A 4 -23.00 -27.61 41.98
N SER A 5 -21.68 -27.76 42.10
CA SER A 5 -20.72 -26.81 41.55
C SER A 5 -20.46 -27.17 40.09
N ASN A 6 -21.12 -26.39 39.24
CA ASN A 6 -20.93 -26.31 37.82
C ASN A 6 -19.54 -25.69 37.56
N GLU A 7 -18.50 -26.52 37.42
CA GLU A 7 -17.20 -26.07 36.94
C GLU A 7 -17.29 -25.78 35.45
N GLY A 8 -17.10 -24.49 35.13
CA GLY A 8 -17.03 -23.99 33.78
C GLY A 8 -15.95 -24.72 32.99
N GLU A 9 -16.41 -25.27 31.88
CA GLU A 9 -15.65 -25.80 30.77
C GLU A 9 -14.57 -24.80 30.35
N ILE A 10 -13.33 -25.04 30.80
CA ILE A 10 -12.16 -24.34 30.30
C ILE A 10 -12.00 -24.77 28.85
N ALA A 11 -12.40 -23.89 27.93
CA ALA A 11 -12.17 -24.04 26.50
C ALA A 11 -10.69 -24.36 26.25
N GLN A 12 -10.43 -25.59 25.82
CA GLN A 12 -9.10 -26.03 25.39
C GLN A 12 -8.60 -25.10 24.28
N PRO A 13 -7.37 -24.56 24.38
CA PRO A 13 -6.78 -23.89 23.23
C PRO A 13 -6.66 -24.91 22.10
N GLN A 14 -7.20 -24.54 20.93
CA GLN A 14 -7.11 -25.28 19.66
C GLN A 14 -5.79 -26.02 19.54
N GLN A 15 -5.86 -27.35 19.57
CA GLN A 15 -4.73 -28.26 19.52
C GLN A 15 -4.02 -28.09 18.17
N GLN A 16 -2.96 -27.27 18.14
CA GLN A 16 -2.15 -27.05 16.95
C GLN A 16 -1.56 -28.40 16.48
N LYS A 17 -1.81 -28.77 15.23
CA LYS A 17 -1.32 -30.03 14.66
C LYS A 17 0.21 -29.94 14.55
N ARG A 18 0.95 -30.80 15.24
CA ARG A 18 2.41 -30.83 15.18
C ARG A 18 2.87 -31.70 14.00
N ALA A 19 3.88 -31.25 13.26
CA ALA A 19 4.54 -32.07 12.25
C ALA A 19 5.36 -33.16 12.93
N THR A 20 4.92 -34.41 12.84
CA THR A 20 5.58 -35.58 13.48
C THR A 20 6.08 -36.63 12.49
N SER A 21 5.70 -36.52 11.21
CA SER A 21 6.08 -37.49 10.18
C SER A 21 6.85 -36.84 9.04
N ASP A 22 7.74 -37.60 8.41
CA ASP A 22 8.55 -37.18 7.25
C ASP A 22 7.70 -36.60 6.12
N ALA A 23 6.46 -37.07 5.96
CA ALA A 23 5.53 -36.52 4.98
C ALA A 23 5.22 -35.04 5.23
N HIS A 24 5.07 -34.62 6.49
CA HIS A 24 4.85 -33.22 6.85
C HIS A 24 6.10 -32.36 6.55
N PHE A 25 7.30 -32.87 6.82
CA PHE A 25 8.55 -32.15 6.53
C PHE A 25 8.80 -32.07 5.01
N ARG A 26 8.48 -33.11 4.24
CA ARG A 26 8.51 -33.07 2.78
C ARG A 26 7.51 -32.07 2.21
N ALA A 27 6.29 -32.02 2.75
CA ALA A 27 5.29 -31.03 2.34
C ALA A 27 5.73 -29.59 2.68
N PHE A 28 6.39 -29.41 3.81
CA PHE A 28 7.02 -28.14 4.21
C PHE A 28 8.10 -27.69 3.22
N ASP A 29 9.00 -28.58 2.79
CA ASP A 29 10.04 -28.23 1.82
C ASP A 29 9.52 -28.10 0.38
N ALA A 30 8.48 -28.86 0.01
CA ALA A 30 7.85 -28.80 -1.31
C ALA A 30 6.99 -27.53 -1.52
N TYR A 31 6.72 -26.78 -0.45
CA TYR A 31 5.97 -25.53 -0.54
C TYR A 31 6.69 -24.52 -1.47
N PRO A 32 5.96 -23.78 -2.34
CA PRO A 32 6.56 -22.86 -3.30
C PRO A 32 7.00 -21.54 -2.65
N TRP A 33 7.93 -21.61 -1.69
CA TRP A 33 8.44 -20.49 -0.88
C TRP A 33 8.83 -19.26 -1.71
N ALA A 34 9.44 -19.48 -2.87
CA ALA A 34 9.90 -18.39 -3.73
C ALA A 34 8.82 -17.73 -4.59
N LYS A 35 7.61 -18.30 -4.66
CA LYS A 35 6.47 -17.71 -5.37
C LYS A 35 5.58 -16.89 -4.43
N ASP A 36 5.60 -17.18 -3.14
CA ASP A 36 4.82 -16.47 -2.14
C ASP A 36 5.43 -15.07 -1.87
N GLN A 37 4.80 -14.05 -2.44
CA GLN A 37 5.23 -12.66 -2.32
C GLN A 37 5.14 -12.16 -0.88
N ARG A 38 4.13 -12.56 -0.11
CA ARG A 38 3.92 -12.05 1.24
C ARG A 38 4.96 -12.59 2.20
N PHE A 39 5.25 -13.89 2.11
CA PHE A 39 6.36 -14.50 2.82
C PHE A 39 7.68 -13.82 2.47
N PHE A 40 7.95 -13.65 1.17
CA PHE A 40 9.22 -13.10 0.70
C PHE A 40 9.42 -11.64 1.13
N GLU A 41 8.36 -10.82 1.10
CA GLU A 41 8.39 -9.44 1.60
C GLU A 41 8.67 -9.39 3.11
N ALA A 42 7.99 -10.22 3.89
CA ALA A 42 8.23 -10.33 5.32
C ALA A 42 9.66 -10.81 5.64
N LEU A 43 10.17 -11.76 4.85
CA LEU A 43 11.53 -12.28 4.96
C LEU A 43 12.55 -11.18 4.66
N MET A 44 12.38 -10.40 3.59
CA MET A 44 13.25 -9.27 3.28
C MET A 44 13.26 -8.22 4.39
N ALA A 45 12.10 -7.95 5.01
CA ALA A 45 12.01 -7.05 6.15
C ALA A 45 12.77 -7.60 7.38
N MET A 46 12.68 -8.91 7.64
CA MET A 46 13.34 -9.57 8.76
C MET A 46 14.87 -9.65 8.61
N LEU A 47 15.36 -9.88 7.38
CA LEU A 47 16.79 -9.82 7.08
C LEU A 47 17.33 -8.38 7.05
N GLY A 48 16.44 -7.40 6.93
CA GLY A 48 16.75 -5.98 6.93
C GLY A 48 17.52 -5.50 5.69
N SER A 49 17.89 -4.23 5.74
CA SER A 49 18.67 -3.55 4.69
C SER A 49 20.19 -3.81 4.81
N GLY A 50 20.61 -4.65 5.76
CA GLY A 50 22.00 -5.03 5.94
C GLY A 50 22.49 -5.82 4.74
N ARG A 51 23.32 -5.19 3.91
CA ARG A 51 24.12 -5.94 2.92
C ARG A 51 25.06 -6.85 3.71
N MET A 52 25.16 -8.12 3.29
CA MET A 52 26.30 -8.95 3.71
C MET A 52 27.56 -8.19 3.32
N ASP A 53 28.37 -7.83 4.30
CA ASP A 53 29.63 -7.15 4.07
C ASP A 53 30.62 -8.17 3.52
N THR A 54 30.84 -8.13 2.21
CA THR A 54 31.77 -9.05 1.51
C THR A 54 33.24 -8.69 1.74
N SER A 55 33.54 -7.59 2.46
CA SER A 55 34.92 -7.17 2.70
C SER A 55 35.66 -8.06 3.70
N ASN A 56 34.92 -8.75 4.59
CA ASN A 56 35.49 -9.65 5.58
C ASN A 56 34.85 -11.03 5.47
N ILE A 57 35.65 -12.03 5.05
CA ILE A 57 35.19 -13.40 4.81
C ILE A 57 34.53 -14.01 6.06
N SER A 58 35.11 -13.80 7.25
CA SER A 58 34.59 -14.36 8.50
C SER A 58 33.25 -13.73 8.90
N ARG A 59 33.08 -12.40 8.71
CA ARG A 59 31.79 -11.73 8.93
C ARG A 59 30.75 -12.18 7.91
N SER A 60 31.14 -12.31 6.64
CA SER A 60 30.26 -12.77 5.56
C SER A 60 29.73 -14.19 5.81
N LEU A 61 30.57 -15.11 6.33
CA LEU A 61 30.14 -16.46 6.70
C LEU A 61 29.13 -16.42 7.85
N LEU A 62 29.45 -15.70 8.92
CA LEU A 62 28.56 -15.56 10.08
C LEU A 62 27.21 -14.92 9.70
N ASP A 63 27.23 -13.90 8.86
CA ASP A 63 26.01 -13.24 8.36
C ASP A 63 25.20 -14.17 7.47
N ARG A 64 25.86 -15.05 6.71
CA ARG A 64 25.18 -16.08 5.91
C ARG A 64 24.52 -17.13 6.79
N GLU A 65 25.20 -17.65 7.80
CA GLU A 65 24.59 -18.59 8.76
C GLU A 65 23.40 -17.97 9.50
N LYS A 66 23.53 -16.73 9.94
CA LYS A 66 22.41 -15.97 10.53
C LYS A 66 21.24 -15.87 9.56
N SER A 67 21.49 -15.47 8.31
CA SER A 67 20.43 -15.36 7.30
C SER A 67 19.72 -16.70 7.02
N LEU A 68 20.45 -17.82 7.03
CA LEU A 68 19.87 -19.17 6.89
C LEU A 68 18.96 -19.50 8.08
N SER A 69 19.44 -19.28 9.30
CA SER A 69 18.65 -19.54 10.51
C SER A 69 17.39 -18.67 10.61
N ILE A 70 17.48 -17.39 10.23
CA ILE A 70 16.34 -16.47 10.13
C ILE A 70 15.35 -16.95 9.07
N THR A 71 15.85 -17.39 7.90
CA THR A 71 15.00 -17.89 6.82
C THR A 71 14.24 -19.13 7.24
N LEU A 72 14.91 -20.11 7.86
CA LEU A 72 14.26 -21.30 8.39
C LEU A 72 13.19 -20.94 9.42
N GLN A 73 13.50 -20.06 10.36
CA GLN A 73 12.55 -19.62 11.38
C GLN A 73 11.32 -18.93 10.77
N ALA A 74 11.53 -18.05 9.80
CA ALA A 74 10.46 -17.38 9.08
C ALA A 74 9.58 -18.39 8.32
N ARG A 75 10.18 -19.38 7.66
CA ARG A 75 9.44 -20.46 6.99
C ARG A 75 8.58 -21.24 7.97
N MET A 76 9.14 -21.66 9.10
CA MET A 76 8.42 -22.41 10.13
C MET A 76 7.23 -21.60 10.67
N TRP A 77 7.44 -20.33 10.98
CA TRP A 77 6.39 -19.44 11.47
C TRP A 77 5.30 -19.20 10.41
N TRP A 78 5.69 -18.97 9.15
CA TRP A 78 4.75 -18.79 8.04
C TRP A 78 3.91 -20.05 7.82
N TYR A 79 4.55 -21.22 7.81
CA TYR A 79 3.88 -22.49 7.63
C TYR A 79 2.87 -22.77 8.74
N GLN A 80 3.25 -22.46 9.98
CA GLN A 80 2.35 -22.54 11.13
C GLN A 80 1.15 -21.61 10.96
N THR A 81 1.39 -20.37 10.50
CA THR A 81 0.32 -19.39 10.31
C THR A 81 -0.62 -19.78 9.16
N MET A 82 -0.09 -20.34 8.08
CA MET A 82 -0.85 -20.67 6.88
C MET A 82 -1.58 -22.01 6.96
N GLN A 83 -0.97 -23.03 7.56
CA GLN A 83 -1.51 -24.40 7.58
C GLN A 83 -1.95 -24.87 8.97
N GLY A 84 -1.67 -24.09 10.01
CA GLY A 84 -1.91 -24.49 11.41
C GLY A 84 -1.01 -25.64 11.87
N ILE A 85 0.04 -25.96 11.10
CA ILE A 85 0.97 -27.06 11.39
C ILE A 85 2.24 -26.49 12.04
N VAL A 86 2.50 -26.88 13.28
CA VAL A 86 3.71 -26.50 14.00
C VAL A 86 4.84 -27.43 13.59
N VAL A 87 5.81 -26.89 12.88
CA VAL A 87 7.08 -27.56 12.57
C VAL A 87 8.05 -27.18 13.69
N GLU A 88 8.60 -28.15 14.43
CA GLU A 88 9.64 -27.88 15.42
C GLU A 88 11.04 -27.94 14.80
N ARG A 89 11.94 -27.05 15.27
CA ARG A 89 13.28 -26.90 14.69
C ARG A 89 14.09 -28.18 14.85
N ASN A 90 14.14 -28.71 16.07
CA ASN A 90 14.94 -29.90 16.38
C ASN A 90 14.50 -31.12 15.56
N ALA A 91 13.18 -31.31 15.40
CA ALA A 91 12.64 -32.43 14.61
C ALA A 91 12.97 -32.27 13.11
N TYR A 92 12.89 -31.04 12.59
CA TYR A 92 13.27 -30.75 11.21
C TYR A 92 14.77 -30.90 10.97
N GLU A 93 15.64 -30.53 11.91
CA GLU A 93 17.09 -30.70 11.77
C GLU A 93 17.49 -32.18 11.70
N VAL A 94 16.85 -33.03 12.51
CA VAL A 94 17.06 -34.49 12.45
C VAL A 94 16.61 -35.04 11.09
N TYR A 95 15.44 -34.62 10.62
CA TYR A 95 14.93 -34.97 9.28
C TYR A 95 15.83 -34.45 8.16
N ALA A 96 16.34 -33.22 8.24
CA ALA A 96 17.21 -32.62 7.25
C ALA A 96 18.57 -33.34 7.21
N SER A 97 19.06 -33.84 8.35
CA SER A 97 20.29 -34.63 8.43
C SER A 97 20.13 -36.03 7.85
N SER A 98 18.94 -36.63 7.96
CA SER A 98 18.64 -37.95 7.39
C SER A 98 18.20 -37.90 5.92
N SER A 99 17.69 -36.76 5.48
CA SER A 99 17.22 -36.54 4.11
C SER A 99 18.36 -36.11 3.20
N SER A 100 18.48 -36.72 2.03
CA SER A 100 19.42 -36.26 0.98
C SER A 100 18.95 -34.99 0.26
N SER A 101 17.77 -34.47 0.61
CA SER A 101 17.21 -33.25 0.01
C SER A 101 17.81 -32.03 0.67
N SER A 102 18.54 -31.22 -0.09
CA SER A 102 19.04 -29.93 0.40
C SER A 102 17.86 -29.03 0.80
N PRO A 103 17.92 -28.36 1.97
CA PRO A 103 16.88 -27.42 2.37
C PRO A 103 16.78 -26.26 1.36
N PRO A 104 15.55 -25.76 1.09
CA PRO A 104 15.36 -24.69 0.11
C PRO A 104 15.84 -23.31 0.59
N ASP A 105 16.29 -23.18 1.85
CA ASP A 105 16.77 -21.92 2.45
C ASP A 105 17.85 -21.23 1.61
N ALA A 106 18.85 -21.98 1.15
CA ALA A 106 19.94 -21.43 0.35
C ALA A 106 19.45 -20.86 -0.99
N ALA A 107 18.45 -21.51 -1.60
CA ALA A 107 17.85 -21.07 -2.86
C ALA A 107 16.94 -19.84 -2.66
N ILE A 108 16.24 -19.76 -1.52
CA ILE A 108 15.42 -18.59 -1.16
C ILE A 108 16.33 -17.38 -0.94
N LEU A 109 17.41 -17.53 -0.17
CA LEU A 109 18.38 -16.47 0.06
C LEU A 109 19.01 -15.96 -1.24
N ALA A 110 19.40 -16.86 -2.15
CA ALA A 110 19.93 -16.45 -3.45
C ALA A 110 18.94 -15.56 -4.23
N LYS A 111 17.63 -15.82 -4.12
CA LYS A 111 16.62 -14.93 -4.70
C LYS A 111 16.50 -13.60 -3.98
N VAL A 112 16.59 -13.58 -2.64
CA VAL A 112 16.62 -12.34 -1.86
C VAL A 112 17.79 -11.46 -2.31
N ASP A 113 18.97 -12.04 -2.51
CA ASP A 113 20.15 -11.33 -2.96
C ASP A 113 19.97 -10.73 -4.37
N VAL A 114 19.41 -11.50 -5.31
CA VAL A 114 19.10 -11.01 -6.68
C VAL A 114 18.09 -9.87 -6.65
N VAL A 115 17.02 -9.98 -5.85
CA VAL A 115 16.01 -8.93 -5.74
C VAL A 115 16.61 -7.66 -5.13
N ARG A 116 17.45 -7.81 -4.09
CA ARG A 116 18.15 -6.70 -3.47
C ARG A 116 19.09 -6.01 -4.46
N GLU A 117 19.86 -6.77 -5.22
CA GLU A 117 20.76 -6.22 -6.25
C GLU A 117 19.97 -5.45 -7.34
N ASN A 118 18.84 -6.01 -7.80
CA ASN A 118 17.98 -5.35 -8.78
C ASN A 118 17.36 -4.05 -8.22
N MET A 119 16.96 -4.05 -6.94
CA MET A 119 16.45 -2.85 -6.28
C MET A 119 17.53 -1.76 -6.19
N GLU A 120 18.77 -2.12 -5.85
CA GLU A 120 19.88 -1.17 -5.80
C GLU A 120 20.24 -0.63 -7.20
N LYS A 121 20.24 -1.49 -8.22
CA LYS A 121 20.40 -1.04 -9.63
C LYS A 121 19.32 -0.04 -10.02
N TYR A 122 18.06 -0.29 -9.66
CA TYR A 122 16.96 0.65 -9.92
C TYR A 122 17.14 1.97 -9.16
N LYS A 123 17.51 1.93 -7.87
CA LYS A 123 17.80 3.12 -7.07
C LYS A 123 18.95 3.93 -7.66
N ALA A 124 20.05 3.29 -8.05
CA ALA A 124 21.21 3.92 -8.66
C ALA A 124 20.87 4.54 -10.02
N ALA A 125 20.13 3.81 -10.87
CA ALA A 125 19.66 4.34 -12.15
C ALA A 125 18.71 5.54 -11.98
N LYS A 126 17.80 5.48 -10.99
CA LYS A 126 16.91 6.59 -10.64
C LYS A 126 17.71 7.80 -10.13
N ALA A 127 18.70 7.59 -9.27
CA ALA A 127 19.57 8.63 -8.76
C ALA A 127 20.41 9.26 -9.89
N ALA A 128 20.96 8.45 -10.79
CA ALA A 128 21.70 8.92 -11.97
C ALA A 128 20.80 9.71 -12.92
N LYS A 129 19.55 9.28 -13.14
CA LYS A 129 18.56 10.02 -13.94
C LYS A 129 18.20 11.36 -13.30
N LEU A 130 18.06 11.39 -11.98
CA LEU A 130 17.78 12.63 -11.23
C LEU A 130 18.98 13.58 -11.26
N ALA A 131 20.20 13.05 -11.13
CA ALA A 131 21.44 13.82 -11.25
C ALA A 131 21.65 14.35 -12.67
N ALA A 132 21.37 13.55 -13.70
CA ALA A 132 21.43 13.98 -15.10
C ALA A 132 20.40 15.09 -15.40
N ALA A 133 19.18 14.99 -14.85
CA ALA A 133 18.17 16.05 -14.96
C ALA A 133 18.57 17.34 -14.23
N ALA A 134 19.33 17.23 -13.13
CA ALA A 134 19.86 18.38 -12.39
C ALA A 134 21.07 19.03 -13.11
N ASN A 135 21.88 18.24 -13.82
CA ASN A 135 23.04 18.73 -14.57
C ASN A 135 22.70 19.19 -16.01
N SER A 136 21.55 18.79 -16.54
CA SER A 136 20.96 19.39 -17.73
C SER A 136 20.20 20.66 -17.35
N VAL A 137 20.90 21.65 -16.80
CA VAL A 137 20.48 23.04 -16.97
C VAL A 137 20.92 23.40 -18.39
N PRO A 138 20.02 23.55 -19.37
CA PRO A 138 20.44 24.12 -20.64
C PRO A 138 20.94 25.53 -20.34
N ALA A 139 22.22 25.78 -20.65
CA ALA A 139 22.71 27.13 -20.89
C ALA A 139 22.05 27.64 -22.18
N SER A 140 20.76 27.88 -22.10
CA SER A 140 19.94 28.54 -23.10
C SER A 140 18.91 29.34 -22.32
N ALA A 141 19.39 30.49 -21.83
CA ALA A 141 18.52 31.63 -21.65
C ALA A 141 17.76 31.86 -22.96
N GLN A 142 16.50 32.30 -22.84
CA GLN A 142 15.52 32.57 -23.89
C GLN A 142 14.58 31.42 -24.23
N ASP A 143 13.63 31.15 -23.32
CA ASP A 143 12.21 30.96 -23.70
C ASP A 143 11.33 31.26 -22.47
N SER A 144 11.26 32.53 -22.12
CA SER A 144 10.39 33.07 -21.06
C SER A 144 8.90 33.11 -21.44
N ASN A 145 8.51 32.52 -22.58
CA ASN A 145 7.15 32.60 -23.12
C ASN A 145 6.19 31.52 -22.62
N ASN A 146 6.65 30.57 -21.78
CA ASN A 146 5.83 29.44 -21.34
C ASN A 146 5.93 29.16 -19.84
N ILE A 147 5.99 30.21 -19.01
CA ILE A 147 5.80 30.10 -17.56
C ILE A 147 4.50 30.85 -17.24
N PRO A 148 3.44 30.15 -16.81
CA PRO A 148 2.20 30.79 -16.39
C PRO A 148 2.46 31.80 -15.26
N ALA A 149 1.80 32.95 -15.30
CA ALA A 149 2.00 34.06 -14.36
C ALA A 149 1.78 33.70 -12.87
N TRP A 150 1.12 32.58 -12.57
CA TRP A 150 0.96 32.10 -11.19
C TRP A 150 2.23 31.46 -10.63
N MET A 151 3.14 30.98 -11.49
CA MET A 151 4.36 30.29 -11.08
C MET A 151 5.50 31.26 -10.74
N THR A 152 5.46 32.49 -11.24
CA THR A 152 6.40 33.57 -10.89
C THR A 152 6.13 34.18 -9.51
N GLN A 153 4.95 33.93 -8.93
CA GLN A 153 4.59 34.39 -7.58
C GLN A 153 4.87 33.34 -6.50
N ALA A 154 5.28 32.13 -6.89
CA ALA A 154 5.59 31.06 -5.95
C ALA A 154 6.97 31.29 -5.31
N PRO A 155 7.12 31.13 -3.98
CA PRO A 155 8.42 31.20 -3.33
C PRO A 155 9.32 30.06 -3.82
N GLN A 156 10.25 30.36 -4.73
CA GLN A 156 11.17 29.40 -5.38
C GLN A 156 12.26 28.82 -4.46
N LYS A 157 12.23 29.10 -3.16
CA LYS A 157 13.29 28.71 -2.21
C LYS A 157 12.69 28.03 -0.99
N VAL A 158 12.15 26.83 -1.19
CA VAL A 158 11.98 25.87 -0.11
C VAL A 158 13.03 24.79 -0.33
N ASP A 159 14.19 24.94 0.30
CA ASP A 159 15.19 23.88 0.35
C ASP A 159 14.62 22.71 1.17
N LEU A 160 14.07 21.71 0.49
CA LEU A 160 13.57 20.46 1.08
C LEU A 160 14.70 19.53 1.60
N ASN A 161 15.96 19.95 1.48
CA ASN A 161 17.13 19.16 1.87
C ASN A 161 17.64 19.50 3.28
N LYS A 162 16.75 19.70 4.24
CA LYS A 162 17.13 19.67 5.66
C LYS A 162 17.24 18.21 6.08
N LYS A 163 18.44 17.64 5.92
CA LYS A 163 18.78 16.35 6.54
C LYS A 163 18.55 16.49 8.04
N ALA A 164 17.77 15.59 8.62
CA ALA A 164 17.73 15.44 10.06
C ALA A 164 19.15 15.06 10.52
N ASP A 165 19.77 15.90 11.35
CA ASP A 165 21.01 15.58 12.05
C ASP A 165 20.68 14.53 13.12
N ASP A 166 20.47 13.29 12.68
CA ASP A 166 20.24 12.13 13.53
C ASP A 166 21.61 11.55 13.93
N ASN A 167 22.41 12.40 14.60
CA ASN A 167 23.63 11.95 15.28
C ASN A 167 23.96 12.89 16.44
N SER A 168 23.22 12.73 17.53
CA SER A 168 23.72 13.04 18.87
C SER A 168 23.45 11.84 19.75
N THR A 169 24.51 11.04 19.92
CA THR A 169 24.81 10.29 21.15
C THR A 169 23.72 9.37 21.70
N ARG A 170 23.60 8.19 21.07
CA ARG A 170 23.28 6.96 21.81
C ARG A 170 24.49 6.56 22.65
N ASP A 171 24.61 7.11 23.85
CA ASP A 171 25.43 6.50 24.90
C ASP A 171 24.51 5.87 25.94
N MET A 172 24.66 4.55 26.07
CA MET A 172 24.03 3.70 27.07
C MET A 172 24.62 4.01 28.45
N ALA A 173 23.82 4.52 29.37
CA ALA A 173 24.09 4.39 30.80
C ALA A 173 22.78 4.42 31.61
N ALA A 174 22.51 3.27 32.26
CA ALA A 174 21.76 3.09 33.50
C ALA A 174 20.30 3.58 33.60
N GLY A 175 19.46 2.71 34.17
CA GLY A 175 18.03 2.93 34.37
C GLY A 175 17.70 4.21 35.13
N GLY A 176 16.65 4.88 34.66
CA GLY A 176 16.04 6.05 35.28
C GLY A 176 15.06 6.67 34.28
N ASP A 177 13.78 6.58 34.60
CA ASP A 177 12.68 7.28 33.94
C ASP A 177 12.97 8.79 33.82
N VAL A 178 13.52 9.23 32.68
CA VAL A 178 13.56 10.65 32.31
C VAL A 178 13.43 10.74 30.80
N GLY A 179 12.18 10.93 30.33
CA GLY A 179 11.91 11.26 28.94
C GLY A 179 12.76 12.45 28.50
N ALA A 180 13.23 12.39 27.25
CA ALA A 180 13.99 13.49 26.64
C ALA A 180 13.28 14.82 26.91
N SER A 181 14.02 15.78 27.49
CA SER A 181 13.47 17.09 27.81
C SER A 181 12.98 17.74 26.51
N TYR A 182 11.66 17.87 26.38
CA TYR A 182 11.07 18.43 25.17
C TYR A 182 11.65 19.82 24.91
N PRO A 183 11.85 20.23 23.64
CA PRO A 183 12.34 21.56 23.31
C PRO A 183 11.52 22.65 24.02
N ALA A 184 12.17 23.73 24.48
CA ALA A 184 11.53 24.79 25.27
C ALA A 184 10.27 25.38 24.62
N GLN A 185 10.22 25.41 23.28
CA GLN A 185 9.05 25.84 22.52
C GLN A 185 7.85 24.90 22.73
N PHE A 186 8.09 23.59 22.77
CA PHE A 186 7.04 22.61 22.98
C PHE A 186 6.56 22.58 24.44
N GLN A 187 7.47 22.79 25.41
CA GLN A 187 7.08 22.96 26.82
C GLN A 187 6.17 24.20 27.00
N ALA A 188 6.50 25.31 26.36
CA ALA A 188 5.66 26.51 26.37
C ALA A 188 4.29 26.29 25.71
N ILE A 189 4.22 25.47 24.65
CA ILE A 189 2.95 25.08 24.02
C ILE A 189 2.12 24.19 24.96
N ILE A 190 2.73 23.18 25.58
CA ILE A 190 2.03 22.32 26.56
C ILE A 190 1.50 23.18 27.71
N GLU A 191 2.29 24.10 28.23
CA GLU A 191 1.86 25.02 29.29
C GLU A 191 0.70 25.90 28.82
N ALA A 192 0.75 26.44 27.60
CA ALA A 192 -0.35 27.24 27.05
C ALA A 192 -1.64 26.40 26.91
N VAL A 193 -1.53 25.16 26.44
CA VAL A 193 -2.66 24.23 26.31
C VAL A 193 -3.23 23.85 27.67
N THR A 194 -2.39 23.54 28.67
CA THR A 194 -2.85 23.14 30.01
C THR A 194 -3.43 24.31 30.80
N THR A 195 -2.92 25.53 30.58
CA THR A 195 -3.42 26.75 31.25
C THR A 195 -4.55 27.44 30.49
N GLY A 196 -4.96 26.92 29.33
CA GLY A 196 -6.01 27.50 28.49
C GLY A 196 -5.64 28.84 27.86
N LYS A 197 -4.34 29.17 27.80
CA LYS A 197 -3.84 30.37 27.14
C LYS A 197 -3.82 30.16 25.62
N PRO A 198 -4.13 31.20 24.82
CA PRO A 198 -4.05 31.10 23.36
C PRO A 198 -2.61 30.79 22.93
N VAL A 199 -2.43 29.72 22.14
CA VAL A 199 -1.12 29.33 21.61
C VAL A 199 -0.67 30.37 20.60
N ALA A 200 0.57 30.85 20.75
CA ALA A 200 1.15 31.86 19.85
C ALA A 200 1.03 31.42 18.37
N GLY A 201 0.40 32.25 17.54
CA GLY A 201 0.19 31.99 16.11
C GLY A 201 -1.10 31.26 15.74
N VAL A 202 -1.84 30.70 16.71
CA VAL A 202 -3.14 30.06 16.46
C VAL A 202 -4.25 31.07 16.69
N ARG A 203 -5.07 31.32 15.66
CA ARG A 203 -6.30 32.14 15.77
C ARG A 203 -7.48 31.21 16.01
N GLU A 204 -8.36 31.61 16.92
CA GLU A 204 -9.61 30.89 17.16
C GLU A 204 -10.50 30.98 15.91
N ILE A 205 -10.82 29.82 15.34
CA ILE A 205 -11.76 29.74 14.22
C ILE A 205 -13.15 29.69 14.84
N PRO A 206 -14.00 30.72 14.63
CA PRO A 206 -15.39 30.64 15.10
C PRO A 206 -16.06 29.42 14.47
N ASN A 207 -16.85 28.70 15.27
CA ASN A 207 -17.59 27.52 14.82
C ASN A 207 -18.70 27.84 13.80
N THR A 208 -18.80 29.12 13.40
CA THR A 208 -19.72 29.63 12.40
C THR A 208 -18.92 30.21 11.24
N VAL A 209 -19.30 29.81 10.03
CA VAL A 209 -18.82 30.48 8.81
C VAL A 209 -19.39 31.89 8.83
N VAL A 210 -18.55 32.90 9.08
CA VAL A 210 -18.90 34.31 8.86
C VAL A 210 -19.13 34.48 7.36
N ARG A 211 -20.40 34.39 6.94
CA ARG A 211 -20.80 34.59 5.55
C ARG A 211 -20.70 36.08 5.29
N GLN A 212 -19.74 36.50 4.48
CA GLN A 212 -19.70 37.88 4.01
C GLN A 212 -21.00 38.17 3.24
N GLU A 213 -21.65 39.28 3.56
CA GLU A 213 -22.92 39.66 2.96
C GLU A 213 -22.70 39.89 1.46
N GLY A 214 -23.32 39.05 0.62
CA GLY A 214 -23.18 39.10 -0.84
C GLY A 214 -22.53 37.88 -1.49
N ILE A 215 -21.97 36.93 -0.73
CA ILE A 215 -21.36 35.72 -1.29
C ILE A 215 -22.26 34.50 -1.07
N THR A 216 -23.02 34.12 -2.10
CA THR A 216 -23.79 32.87 -2.07
C THR A 216 -22.89 31.69 -2.47
N PRO A 217 -22.75 30.64 -1.64
CA PRO A 217 -21.83 29.52 -1.90
C PRO A 217 -22.29 28.61 -3.05
N ILE A 218 -23.55 28.74 -3.46
CA ILE A 218 -24.12 28.02 -4.60
C ILE A 218 -24.24 29.02 -5.74
N GLY A 219 -23.53 28.76 -6.84
CA GLY A 219 -23.67 29.54 -8.06
C GLY A 219 -25.09 29.43 -8.59
N LYS A 220 -25.67 30.54 -9.07
CA LYS A 220 -27.03 30.58 -9.64
C LYS A 220 -27.15 29.88 -11.01
N MET A 221 -26.05 29.34 -11.54
CA MET A 221 -26.00 28.70 -12.86
C MET A 221 -26.42 27.24 -12.77
N GLN A 222 -27.25 26.81 -13.71
CA GLN A 222 -27.60 25.40 -13.88
C GLN A 222 -26.33 24.59 -14.18
N ALA A 223 -26.11 23.51 -13.42
CA ALA A 223 -24.95 22.64 -13.61
C ALA A 223 -24.94 22.10 -15.05
N PRO A 224 -23.79 22.10 -15.75
CA PRO A 224 -23.70 21.55 -17.09
C PRO A 224 -24.19 20.10 -17.11
N PRO A 225 -25.02 19.72 -18.10
CA PRO A 225 -25.52 18.36 -18.20
C PRO A 225 -24.35 17.40 -18.37
N LYS A 226 -24.50 16.24 -17.74
CA LYS A 226 -23.48 15.22 -17.76
C LYS A 226 -23.30 14.70 -19.19
N PRO A 227 -22.10 14.30 -19.61
CA PRO A 227 -21.85 13.87 -20.99
C PRO A 227 -22.70 12.67 -21.43
N TRP A 228 -23.21 11.86 -20.50
CA TRP A 228 -24.13 10.75 -20.77
C TRP A 228 -25.59 11.18 -20.98
N GLU A 229 -25.94 12.45 -20.70
CA GLU A 229 -27.29 13.01 -20.91
C GLU A 229 -27.49 13.58 -22.33
N ARG A 230 -26.47 13.49 -23.21
CA ARG A 230 -26.55 13.97 -24.60
C ARG A 230 -27.18 12.95 -25.55
N LYS A 231 -28.50 12.78 -25.49
CA LYS A 231 -29.38 12.32 -26.58
C LYS A 231 -30.72 13.03 -26.33
N GLN A 232 -31.24 13.95 -27.13
CA GLN A 232 -31.47 13.91 -28.57
C GLN A 232 -31.53 15.36 -29.11
N GLN A 233 -30.50 15.83 -29.80
CA GLN A 233 -30.64 16.94 -30.75
C GLN A 233 -29.90 16.49 -32.02
N SER A 234 -30.71 16.21 -33.03
CA SER A 234 -30.38 15.69 -34.34
C SER A 234 -29.28 16.49 -35.04
N THR A 235 -28.28 15.75 -35.52
CA THR A 235 -27.18 16.20 -36.37
C THR A 235 -27.69 16.86 -37.67
N PRO A 236 -27.13 18.01 -38.09
CA PRO A 236 -27.36 18.58 -39.42
C PRO A 236 -26.30 18.07 -40.40
N ALA A 237 -26.71 17.47 -41.53
CA ALA A 237 -25.81 17.31 -42.68
C ALA A 237 -26.53 17.11 -44.01
N SER A 238 -26.10 17.94 -44.96
CA SER A 238 -26.18 17.84 -46.42
C SER A 238 -27.44 18.33 -47.13
N ALA A 239 -27.31 19.57 -47.60
CA ALA A 239 -27.96 20.07 -48.80
C ALA A 239 -27.73 19.13 -50.01
N ILE A 240 -28.77 18.95 -50.84
CA ILE A 240 -28.75 19.07 -52.30
C ILE A 240 -30.20 18.97 -52.82
N LEU A 241 -30.67 20.10 -53.37
CA LEU A 241 -31.57 20.32 -54.51
C LEU A 241 -32.94 19.60 -54.59
N GLY A 242 -34.01 20.39 -54.67
CA GLY A 242 -35.24 19.96 -55.34
C GLY A 242 -36.52 20.60 -54.79
N ALA A 243 -37.10 21.51 -55.55
CA ALA A 243 -38.38 22.17 -55.30
C ALA A 243 -39.55 21.19 -55.17
N GLY A 244 -40.61 21.58 -54.44
CA GLY A 244 -41.93 20.97 -54.62
C GLY A 244 -42.80 20.91 -53.37
N SER A 245 -43.93 21.60 -53.44
CA SER A 245 -45.00 21.71 -52.45
C SER A 245 -45.78 20.41 -52.19
N SER A 246 -46.28 20.30 -50.95
CA SER A 246 -47.60 19.75 -50.54
C SER A 246 -47.84 18.24 -50.30
N LYS A 247 -48.38 18.00 -49.07
CA LYS A 247 -49.55 17.17 -48.69
C LYS A 247 -49.42 15.65 -48.42
N THR A 248 -50.07 15.25 -47.31
CA THR A 248 -50.62 13.92 -46.92
C THR A 248 -49.61 12.78 -46.66
N GLY A 249 -49.69 11.87 -45.68
CA GLY A 249 -50.65 11.48 -44.64
C GLY A 249 -50.31 10.03 -44.18
N GLY A 250 -50.56 9.66 -42.91
CA GLY A 250 -50.49 8.28 -42.34
C GLY A 250 -49.10 7.61 -42.32
N GLU A 251 -48.80 6.54 -41.59
CA GLU A 251 -49.33 5.78 -40.46
C GLU A 251 -48.24 4.71 -40.16
N GLU A 252 -48.25 4.10 -38.97
CA GLU A 252 -47.52 2.88 -38.58
C GLU A 252 -45.97 2.91 -38.49
N ALA A 253 -45.42 2.79 -37.28
CA ALA A 253 -45.20 1.55 -36.52
C ALA A 253 -44.06 0.72 -37.14
N ALA A 254 -42.86 0.83 -36.55
CA ALA A 254 -42.35 -0.11 -35.56
C ALA A 254 -41.61 -1.29 -36.21
N SER A 255 -40.29 -1.37 -35.97
CA SER A 255 -39.55 -2.64 -35.84
C SER A 255 -38.05 -2.36 -35.63
N HIS A 256 -37.63 -2.00 -34.42
CA HIS A 256 -36.25 -2.23 -33.96
C HIS A 256 -36.25 -2.40 -32.43
N SER A 257 -36.99 -3.42 -31.95
CA SER A 257 -36.92 -3.92 -30.58
C SER A 257 -36.51 -5.39 -30.61
N SER A 258 -35.22 -5.65 -30.80
CA SER A 258 -34.65 -6.99 -30.59
C SER A 258 -33.17 -6.90 -30.23
N LEU A 259 -32.86 -6.18 -29.15
CA LEU A 259 -31.55 -6.28 -28.50
C LEU A 259 -31.64 -5.92 -27.01
N ILE A 260 -32.60 -6.51 -26.30
CA ILE A 260 -32.69 -6.38 -24.84
C ILE A 260 -32.89 -7.78 -24.25
N ASP A 261 -31.79 -8.27 -23.70
CA ASP A 261 -31.71 -9.02 -22.44
C ASP A 261 -32.36 -10.42 -22.36
N GLN A 262 -31.57 -11.45 -22.69
CA GLN A 262 -31.90 -12.87 -22.50
C GLN A 262 -31.49 -13.42 -21.11
N GLU A 263 -31.12 -12.57 -20.15
CA GLU A 263 -30.55 -13.02 -18.88
C GLU A 263 -31.50 -12.92 -17.67
N PHE A 264 -32.81 -12.85 -17.92
CA PHE A 264 -33.82 -13.00 -16.86
C PHE A 264 -34.85 -14.08 -17.23
N PRO A 265 -34.87 -15.24 -16.53
CA PRO A 265 -35.89 -16.25 -16.75
C PRO A 265 -37.26 -15.74 -16.29
N PRO A 266 -38.35 -16.02 -17.03
CA PRO A 266 -39.69 -15.58 -16.66
C PRO A 266 -40.15 -16.28 -15.38
N ILE A 267 -40.70 -15.51 -14.44
CA ILE A 267 -41.41 -16.02 -13.28
C ILE A 267 -42.71 -16.64 -13.82
N ALA A 268 -42.86 -17.96 -13.67
CA ALA A 268 -44.10 -18.63 -14.03
C ALA A 268 -45.19 -18.23 -13.03
N ASP A 269 -46.15 -17.45 -13.47
CA ASP A 269 -47.41 -17.26 -12.76
C ASP A 269 -48.23 -18.56 -12.86
N ALA A 270 -48.10 -19.39 -11.83
CA ALA A 270 -48.98 -20.53 -11.62
C ALA A 270 -50.27 -20.04 -10.96
N ASN A 271 -51.30 -19.73 -11.76
CA ASN A 271 -52.70 -19.85 -11.38
C ASN A 271 -53.60 -19.75 -12.61
N THR A 272 -54.13 -20.89 -13.08
CA THR A 272 -55.53 -21.04 -13.49
C THR A 272 -55.90 -22.54 -13.49
N GLU A 273 -56.45 -23.01 -12.37
CA GLU A 273 -57.79 -23.62 -12.36
C GLU A 273 -58.57 -22.99 -11.19
#